data_AF-A0ABD0J1Z4-F1
#
_entry.id   AF-A0ABD0J1Z4-F1
#
_cell.length_a   1.000
_cell.length_b   1.000
_cell.length_c   1.000
_cell.angle_alpha   90.00
_cell.angle_beta   90.00
_cell.angle_gamma   90.00
#
_symmetry.space_group_name_H-M   'P 1'
#
loop_
_entity.id
_entity.type
_entity.pdbx_description
1 polymer ?
#
loop_
_entity_poly.entity_id
_entity_poly.type
_entity_poly.pdbx_seq_one_letter_code
_entity_poly.pdbx_strand_id
1 'polypeptide(L)'
;MVKTRVLVDNILVFTFPNSESQINSPQHIPVGVKATILQLTHEGDNIKYLTVCEVQVEECVKNKHGTNCTETCSSLCADRGGETTCDSITGNCFECQTGRWSPQCENNCAGNCEACDKNSGACQSCVGNFRPPSCTDCQTGWWGDQCNENCPAQCNGACDRNNGDCPNCNNHFASPDCTSIYTKNSF
;
A
#
# COMPACT_ATOMS: atom_id res chain seq x y z
N MET A 1 23.83 43.71 -7.32
CA MET A 1 23.09 43.04 -8.41
C MET A 1 21.86 42.42 -7.78
N VAL A 2 20.67 42.87 -8.17
CA VAL A 2 19.40 42.44 -7.58
C VAL A 2 18.99 41.10 -8.15
N LYS A 3 18.63 40.13 -7.29
CA LYS A 3 18.14 38.82 -7.71
C LYS A 3 16.90 38.45 -6.90
N THR A 4 15.81 38.13 -7.59
CA THR A 4 14.64 37.50 -6.99
C THR A 4 14.78 36.00 -7.17
N ARG A 5 14.48 35.22 -6.12
CA ARG A 5 14.61 33.76 -6.11
C ARG A 5 13.25 33.17 -5.79
N VAL A 6 12.87 32.15 -6.56
CA VAL A 6 11.68 31.34 -6.33
C VAL A 6 12.13 30.04 -5.70
N LEU A 7 11.64 29.77 -4.50
CA LEU A 7 11.90 28.55 -3.77
C LEU A 7 10.59 27.79 -3.55
N VAL A 8 10.65 26.47 -3.71
CA VAL A 8 9.56 25.54 -3.40
C VAL A 8 10.07 24.63 -2.31
N ASP A 9 9.45 24.66 -1.13
CA ASP A 9 9.90 23.92 0.07
C ASP A 9 11.40 24.10 0.34
N ASN A 10 11.88 25.36 0.24
CA ASN A 10 13.27 25.78 0.39
C ASN A 10 14.23 25.30 -0.72
N ILE A 11 13.75 24.63 -1.77
CA ILE A 11 14.54 24.28 -2.95
C ILE A 11 14.46 25.42 -3.95
N LEU A 12 15.61 25.97 -4.34
CA LEU A 12 15.68 27.01 -5.39
C LEU A 12 15.24 26.43 -6.74
N VAL A 13 14.12 26.92 -7.26
CA VAL A 13 13.60 26.52 -8.58
C VAL A 13 14.04 27.50 -9.65
N PHE A 14 14.00 28.80 -9.35
CA PHE A 14 14.28 29.83 -10.34
C PHE A 14 14.97 31.03 -9.72
N THR A 15 15.83 31.69 -10.50
CA THR A 15 16.44 32.97 -10.12
C THR A 15 16.24 33.98 -11.25
N PHE A 16 15.55 35.07 -10.95
CA PHE A 16 15.39 36.18 -11.88
C PHE A 16 16.74 36.90 -12.08
N PRO A 17 17.16 37.14 -13.33
CA PRO A 17 18.45 37.76 -13.60
C PRO A 17 18.52 39.24 -13.16
N ASN A 18 17.38 39.95 -13.09
CA ASN A 18 17.28 41.32 -12.57
C ASN A 18 15.82 41.68 -12.15
N SER A 19 15.64 42.90 -11.63
CA SER A 19 14.35 43.42 -11.12
C SER A 19 13.28 43.69 -12.19
N GLU A 20 13.63 43.69 -13.46
CA GLU A 20 12.72 43.96 -14.59
C GLU A 20 12.37 42.68 -15.37
N SER A 21 12.94 41.55 -14.97
CA SER A 21 12.77 40.28 -15.66
C SER A 21 11.36 39.74 -15.45
N GLN A 22 10.66 39.49 -16.56
CA GLN A 22 9.34 38.84 -16.57
C GLN A 22 9.49 37.37 -16.97
N ILE A 23 8.68 36.51 -16.34
CA ILE A 23 8.50 35.13 -16.76
C ILE A 23 7.08 35.03 -17.29
N ASN A 24 6.95 34.89 -18.61
CA ASN A 24 5.66 34.75 -19.28
C ASN A 24 5.35 33.29 -19.67
N SER A 25 6.26 32.37 -19.36
CA SER A 25 6.12 30.95 -19.65
C SER A 25 6.14 30.13 -18.36
N PRO A 26 5.35 29.04 -18.26
CA PRO A 26 5.38 28.15 -17.11
C PRO A 26 6.82 27.69 -16.81
N GLN A 27 7.27 27.85 -15.57
CA GLN A 27 8.52 27.25 -15.12
C GLN A 27 8.23 25.85 -14.60
N HIS A 28 8.78 24.85 -15.28
CA HIS A 28 8.72 23.48 -14.79
C HIS A 28 9.64 23.34 -13.59
N ILE A 29 9.08 23.00 -12.44
CA ILE A 29 9.85 22.59 -11.27
C ILE A 29 10.43 21.21 -11.64
N PRO A 30 11.77 21.05 -11.69
CA PRO A 30 12.39 19.80 -12.16
C PRO A 30 12.20 18.61 -11.21
N VAL A 31 11.34 18.73 -10.20
CA VAL A 31 11.07 17.71 -9.20
C VAL A 31 9.57 17.75 -8.88
N GLY A 32 8.93 16.58 -8.81
CA GLY A 32 7.56 16.40 -8.33
C GLY A 32 7.46 16.67 -6.83
N VAL A 33 7.79 17.90 -6.41
CA VAL A 33 7.64 18.33 -5.03
C VAL A 33 6.16 18.61 -4.83
N LYS A 34 5.56 17.92 -3.86
CA LYS A 34 4.26 18.32 -3.31
C LYS A 34 4.50 19.61 -2.55
N ALA A 35 4.38 20.74 -3.26
CA ALA A 35 4.76 22.05 -2.74
C ALA A 35 3.84 22.42 -1.58
N THR A 36 4.39 22.53 -0.36
CA THR A 36 3.64 23.03 0.79
C THR A 36 3.82 24.55 0.93
N ILE A 37 5.01 25.04 0.58
CA ILE A 37 5.36 26.45 0.70
C ILE A 37 6.07 26.93 -0.57
N LEU A 38 5.49 27.94 -1.23
CA LEU A 38 6.15 28.74 -2.25
C LEU A 38 6.72 29.99 -1.59
N GLN A 39 8.04 30.14 -1.59
CA GLN A 39 8.72 31.33 -1.06
C GLN A 39 9.34 32.14 -2.19
N LEU A 40 9.07 33.45 -2.17
CA LEU A 40 9.70 34.42 -3.06
C LEU A 40 10.62 35.30 -2.21
N THR A 41 11.92 35.21 -2.46
CA THR A 41 12.93 35.98 -1.71
C THR A 41 13.63 36.97 -2.63
N HIS A 42 13.99 38.12 -2.08
CA HIS A 42 14.68 39.19 -2.79
C HIS A 42 15.99 39.50 -2.08
N GLU A 43 17.11 39.47 -2.82
CA GLU A 43 18.43 39.85 -2.31
C GLU A 43 18.86 41.21 -2.91
N GLY A 44 18.99 42.24 -2.07
CA GLY A 44 19.50 43.59 -2.44
C GLY A 44 18.96 44.73 -1.56
N ASP A 45 19.77 45.79 -1.38
CA ASP A 45 19.60 46.81 -0.33
C ASP A 45 18.50 47.87 -0.53
N ASN A 46 17.75 47.87 -1.63
CA ASN A 46 16.91 49.05 -1.97
C ASN A 46 15.53 48.80 -2.61
N ILE A 47 14.98 47.59 -2.56
CA ILE A 47 13.59 47.36 -3.02
C ILE A 47 12.71 46.92 -1.85
N LYS A 48 11.65 47.69 -1.57
CA LYS A 48 10.72 47.50 -0.44
C LYS A 48 9.52 46.61 -0.76
N TYR A 49 9.30 46.28 -2.03
CA TYR A 49 8.10 45.57 -2.47
C TYR A 49 8.43 44.56 -3.56
N LEU A 50 7.94 43.33 -3.39
CA LEU A 50 7.85 42.33 -4.44
C LEU A 50 6.43 42.40 -5.01
N THR A 51 6.30 42.68 -6.31
CA THR A 51 4.98 42.68 -6.98
C THR A 51 4.84 41.39 -7.76
N VAL A 52 3.78 40.64 -7.47
CA VAL A 52 3.43 39.40 -8.15
C VAL A 52 2.07 39.61 -8.80
N CYS A 53 2.01 39.54 -10.13
CA CYS A 53 0.77 39.79 -10.87
C CYS A 53 -0.21 38.62 -10.75
N GLU A 54 0.29 37.39 -10.89
CA GLU A 54 -0.50 36.17 -10.79
C GLU A 54 0.42 34.99 -10.45
N VAL A 55 -0.02 34.12 -9.56
CA VAL A 55 0.58 32.80 -9.32
C VAL A 55 -0.52 31.77 -9.54
N GLN A 56 -0.35 30.94 -10.55
CA GLN A 56 -1.26 29.83 -10.80
C GLN A 56 -0.58 28.53 -10.40
N VAL A 57 -1.20 27.79 -9.49
CA VAL A 57 -0.81 26.44 -9.11
C VAL A 57 -1.91 25.53 -9.62
N GLU A 58 -1.59 24.72 -10.63
CA GLU A 58 -2.53 23.75 -11.18
C GLU A 58 -2.27 22.38 -10.56
N GLU A 59 -3.33 21.79 -10.01
CA GLU A 59 -3.37 20.36 -9.72
C GLU A 59 -3.84 19.61 -10.96
N CYS A 60 -3.47 18.33 -11.07
CA CYS A 60 -4.02 17.48 -12.11
C CYS A 60 -5.55 17.42 -12.01
N VAL A 61 -6.22 17.45 -13.16
CA VAL A 61 -7.65 17.13 -13.20
C VAL A 61 -7.88 15.73 -12.63
N LYS A 62 -9.11 15.47 -12.18
CA LYS A 62 -9.47 14.16 -11.60
C LYS A 62 -9.10 13.03 -12.56
N ASN A 63 -8.72 11.89 -11.99
CA ASN A 63 -8.24 10.71 -12.73
C ASN A 63 -6.93 10.94 -13.53
N LYS A 64 -6.21 12.04 -13.32
CA LYS A 64 -4.90 12.29 -13.93
C LYS A 64 -3.79 12.39 -12.90
N HIS A 65 -2.58 11.99 -13.30
CA HIS A 65 -1.38 12.09 -12.48
C HIS A 65 -0.12 12.27 -13.34
N GLY A 66 1.02 12.37 -12.66
CA GLY A 66 2.33 12.59 -13.23
C GLY A 66 2.69 14.07 -13.26
N THR A 67 3.96 14.38 -13.48
CA THR A 67 4.49 15.76 -13.43
C THR A 67 3.88 16.70 -14.46
N ASN A 68 3.30 16.16 -15.54
CA ASN A 68 2.58 16.90 -16.58
C ASN A 68 1.09 16.52 -16.66
N CYS A 69 0.56 15.78 -15.68
CA CYS A 69 -0.85 15.35 -15.63
C CYS A 69 -1.35 14.61 -16.88
N THR A 70 -0.46 13.94 -17.62
CA THR A 70 -0.79 13.19 -18.84
C THR A 70 -1.23 11.76 -18.57
N GLU A 71 -0.78 11.19 -17.45
CA GLU A 71 -1.04 9.81 -17.06
C GLU A 71 -2.42 9.68 -16.40
N THR A 72 -3.04 8.51 -16.48
CA THR A 72 -4.40 8.28 -15.97
C THR A 72 -4.33 7.36 -14.76
N CYS A 73 -5.08 7.66 -13.70
CA CYS A 73 -5.11 6.79 -12.53
C CYS A 73 -5.56 5.38 -12.92
N SER A 74 -5.06 4.37 -12.20
CA SER A 74 -5.52 2.99 -12.34
C SER A 74 -7.03 2.92 -12.12
N SER A 75 -7.76 2.28 -13.03
CA SER A 75 -9.20 2.03 -12.88
C SER A 75 -9.52 1.04 -11.75
N LEU A 76 -8.50 0.48 -11.10
CA LEU A 76 -8.61 -0.41 -9.95
C LEU A 76 -8.59 0.35 -8.61
N CYS A 77 -8.30 1.66 -8.62
CA CYS A 77 -8.51 2.49 -7.44
C CYS A 77 -10.02 2.55 -7.12
N ALA A 78 -10.36 2.67 -5.84
CA ALA A 78 -11.75 2.79 -5.42
C ALA A 78 -12.36 4.12 -5.91
N ASP A 79 -13.58 4.06 -6.42
CA ASP A 79 -14.36 5.24 -6.75
C ASP A 79 -14.93 5.87 -5.48
N ARG A 80 -14.71 7.18 -5.29
CA ARG A 80 -15.36 7.96 -4.24
C ARG A 80 -16.30 8.97 -4.88
N GLY A 81 -17.60 8.69 -4.85
CA GLY A 81 -18.60 9.59 -5.44
C GLY A 81 -18.64 9.58 -6.97
N GLY A 82 -18.28 8.45 -7.60
CA GLY A 82 -18.33 8.26 -9.06
C GLY A 82 -17.05 8.62 -9.80
N GLU A 83 -15.96 8.88 -9.09
CA GLU A 83 -14.68 9.27 -9.68
C GLU A 83 -13.51 8.52 -9.03
N THR A 84 -12.64 7.98 -9.88
CA THR A 84 -11.38 7.35 -9.52
C THR A 84 -10.35 8.42 -9.18
N THR A 85 -9.75 8.35 -7.99
CA THR A 85 -8.72 9.29 -7.54
C THR A 85 -7.45 8.56 -7.12
N CYS A 86 -6.32 9.14 -7.47
CA CYS A 86 -4.99 8.69 -7.10
C CYS A 86 -4.14 9.89 -6.71
N ASP A 87 -3.00 9.63 -6.07
CA ASP A 87 -2.01 10.67 -5.81
C ASP A 87 -1.54 11.28 -7.14
N SER A 88 -1.67 12.60 -7.27
CA SER A 88 -1.46 13.33 -8.52
C SER A 88 -0.02 13.29 -9.03
N ILE A 89 0.94 12.88 -8.20
CA ILE A 89 2.35 12.77 -8.59
C ILE A 89 2.68 11.32 -8.95
N THR A 90 2.38 10.40 -8.03
CA THR A 90 2.82 9.00 -8.11
C THR A 90 1.84 8.10 -8.87
N GLY A 91 0.58 8.51 -9.02
CA GLY A 91 -0.47 7.65 -9.57
C GLY A 91 -0.97 6.59 -8.60
N ASN A 92 -0.47 6.57 -7.35
CA ASN A 92 -0.85 5.56 -6.37
C ASN A 92 -2.28 5.77 -5.88
N CYS A 93 -3.04 4.69 -5.79
CA CYS A 93 -4.41 4.71 -5.30
C CYS A 93 -4.45 5.07 -3.81
N PHE A 94 -5.38 5.95 -3.44
CA PHE A 94 -5.66 6.20 -2.02
C PHE A 94 -6.33 5.01 -1.36
N GLU A 95 -7.21 4.33 -2.09
CA GLU A 95 -7.85 3.08 -1.70
C GLU A 95 -8.01 2.20 -2.93
N CYS A 96 -8.06 0.89 -2.71
CA CYS A 96 -8.34 -0.08 -3.75
C CYS A 96 -9.81 -0.50 -3.76
N GLN A 97 -10.31 -0.91 -4.92
CA GLN A 97 -11.54 -1.69 -4.96
C GLN A 97 -11.41 -2.91 -4.02
N THR A 98 -12.53 -3.33 -3.42
CA THR A 98 -12.56 -4.46 -2.48
C THR A 98 -11.89 -5.70 -3.08
N GLY A 99 -11.07 -6.39 -2.27
CA GLY A 99 -10.34 -7.58 -2.69
C GLY A 99 -9.02 -7.31 -3.43
N ARG A 100 -8.54 -6.06 -3.43
CA ARG A 100 -7.27 -5.68 -4.09
C ARG A 100 -6.32 -4.93 -3.17
N TRP A 101 -5.03 -4.98 -3.49
CA TRP A 101 -3.95 -4.29 -2.79
C TRP A 101 -2.79 -3.98 -3.75
N SER A 102 -1.75 -3.33 -3.21
CA SER A 102 -0.61 -2.70 -3.90
C SER A 102 -0.83 -1.21 -4.19
N PRO A 103 0.24 -0.42 -4.46
CA PRO A 103 0.12 1.01 -4.71
C PRO A 103 -0.83 1.38 -5.85
N GLN A 104 -0.99 0.53 -6.86
CA GLN A 104 -1.89 0.72 -8.01
C GLN A 104 -3.04 -0.32 -8.06
N CYS A 105 -3.22 -1.08 -6.97
CA CYS A 105 -4.30 -2.06 -6.78
C CYS A 105 -4.28 -3.26 -7.76
N GLU A 106 -3.11 -3.60 -8.30
CA GLU A 106 -2.95 -4.65 -9.30
C GLU A 106 -3.04 -6.06 -8.70
N ASN A 107 -2.73 -6.20 -7.41
CA ASN A 107 -2.73 -7.50 -6.75
C ASN A 107 -4.10 -7.79 -6.15
N ASN A 108 -4.49 -9.06 -6.19
CA ASN A 108 -5.67 -9.54 -5.48
C ASN A 108 -5.30 -9.94 -4.04
N CYS A 109 -6.25 -9.80 -3.12
CA CYS A 109 -6.17 -10.44 -1.82
C CYS A 109 -6.11 -11.97 -1.98
N ALA A 110 -5.67 -12.67 -0.93
CA ALA A 110 -5.69 -14.12 -0.92
C ALA A 110 -7.12 -14.66 -1.14
N GLY A 111 -7.28 -15.82 -1.79
CA GLY A 111 -8.60 -16.33 -2.19
C GLY A 111 -9.59 -16.52 -1.02
N ASN A 112 -9.09 -16.86 0.18
CA ASN A 112 -9.90 -17.03 1.38
C ASN A 112 -9.99 -15.73 2.21
N CYS A 113 -9.92 -14.58 1.55
CA CYS A 113 -9.85 -13.27 2.17
C CYS A 113 -10.57 -12.22 1.32
N GLU A 114 -11.75 -11.80 1.78
CA GLU A 114 -12.62 -10.87 1.06
C GLU A 114 -12.04 -9.45 1.00
N ALA A 115 -11.31 -9.04 2.04
CA ALA A 115 -10.66 -7.75 2.14
C ALA A 115 -9.30 -7.89 2.85
N CYS A 116 -8.30 -7.20 2.31
CA CYS A 116 -6.95 -7.19 2.84
C CYS A 116 -6.41 -5.75 2.92
N ASP A 117 -5.38 -5.57 3.73
CA ASP A 117 -4.69 -4.29 3.86
C ASP A 117 -4.11 -3.85 2.51
N LYS A 118 -4.40 -2.61 2.11
CA LYS A 118 -4.04 -2.11 0.77
C LYS A 118 -2.53 -2.10 0.50
N ASN A 119 -1.71 -1.98 1.55
CA ASN A 119 -0.26 -1.80 1.40
C ASN A 119 0.48 -3.14 1.46
N SER A 120 0.00 -4.07 2.28
CA SER A 120 0.68 -5.34 2.57
C SER A 120 -0.03 -6.56 1.99
N GLY A 121 -1.30 -6.45 1.59
CA GLY A 121 -2.13 -7.58 1.19
C GLY A 121 -2.51 -8.50 2.35
N ALA A 122 -2.23 -8.09 3.60
CA ALA A 122 -2.49 -8.89 4.79
C ALA A 122 -3.99 -8.92 5.11
N CYS A 123 -4.49 -10.11 5.39
CA CYS A 123 -5.87 -10.34 5.78
C CYS A 123 -6.02 -10.25 7.30
N GLN A 124 -6.99 -9.49 7.77
CA GLN A 124 -7.32 -9.46 9.21
C GLN A 124 -8.09 -10.71 9.64
N SER A 125 -8.89 -11.27 8.73
CA SER A 125 -9.66 -12.49 8.92
C SER A 125 -9.66 -13.31 7.64
N CYS A 126 -9.80 -14.63 7.78
CA CYS A 126 -9.94 -15.54 6.67
C CYS A 126 -11.31 -16.20 6.69
N VAL A 127 -11.82 -16.56 5.51
CA VAL A 127 -12.99 -17.43 5.38
C VAL A 127 -12.59 -18.84 5.82
N GLY A 128 -13.48 -19.54 6.55
CA GLY A 128 -13.22 -20.91 7.03
C GLY A 128 -12.11 -21.01 8.09
N ASN A 129 -11.47 -22.17 8.20
CA ASN A 129 -10.41 -22.42 9.18
C ASN A 129 -9.01 -22.07 8.64
N PHE A 130 -8.91 -21.04 7.79
CA PHE A 130 -7.64 -20.52 7.33
C PHE A 130 -7.06 -19.51 8.32
N ARG A 131 -5.74 -19.40 8.34
CA ARG A 131 -4.99 -18.60 9.30
C ARG A 131 -4.52 -17.28 8.67
N PRO A 132 -4.82 -16.13 9.31
CA PRO A 132 -4.21 -14.84 8.95
C PRO A 132 -2.68 -14.83 9.14
N PRO A 133 -1.94 -13.96 8.43
CA PRO A 133 -2.43 -12.92 7.52
C PRO A 133 -2.54 -13.36 6.05
N SER A 134 -1.98 -14.51 5.67
CA SER A 134 -1.96 -14.95 4.27
C SER A 134 -3.22 -15.68 3.85
N CYS A 135 -3.99 -16.22 4.80
CA CYS A 135 -5.13 -17.12 4.53
C CYS A 135 -4.79 -18.29 3.62
N THR A 136 -3.51 -18.66 3.60
CA THR A 136 -3.02 -19.81 2.87
C THR A 136 -2.98 -21.02 3.76
N ASP A 137 -2.57 -20.90 5.03
CA ASP A 137 -2.43 -22.03 5.98
C ASP A 137 -3.69 -22.30 6.80
N CYS A 138 -3.77 -23.51 7.35
CA CYS A 138 -4.85 -23.89 8.25
C CYS A 138 -4.59 -23.39 9.68
N GLN A 139 -5.67 -23.08 10.38
CA GLN A 139 -5.65 -22.87 11.83
C GLN A 139 -5.26 -24.17 12.54
N THR A 140 -4.69 -24.04 13.73
CA THR A 140 -4.33 -25.20 14.56
C THR A 140 -5.53 -26.12 14.75
N GLY A 141 -5.34 -27.42 14.52
CA GLY A 141 -6.39 -28.43 14.61
C GLY A 141 -7.11 -28.73 13.29
N TRP A 142 -6.72 -28.06 12.19
CA TRP A 142 -7.26 -28.27 10.86
C TRP A 142 -6.17 -28.59 9.84
N TRP A 143 -6.51 -29.38 8.83
CA TRP A 143 -5.64 -29.74 7.71
C TRP A 143 -6.45 -29.93 6.41
N GLY A 144 -5.75 -30.26 5.34
CA GLY A 144 -6.26 -30.41 3.98
C GLY A 144 -6.19 -29.11 3.18
N ASP A 145 -6.38 -29.21 1.86
CA ASP A 145 -6.28 -28.07 0.93
C ASP A 145 -7.26 -26.94 1.27
N GLN A 146 -8.42 -27.30 1.81
CA GLN A 146 -9.50 -26.40 2.18
C GLN A 146 -9.62 -26.15 3.70
N CYS A 147 -8.71 -26.70 4.51
CA CYS A 147 -8.75 -26.60 5.97
C CYS A 147 -10.08 -27.03 6.60
N ASN A 148 -10.72 -28.04 6.01
CA ASN A 148 -12.02 -28.56 6.45
C ASN A 148 -11.91 -29.92 7.17
N GLU A 149 -10.70 -30.45 7.30
CA GLU A 149 -10.44 -31.72 7.97
C GLU A 149 -9.86 -31.48 9.36
N ASN A 150 -10.40 -32.15 10.37
CA ASN A 150 -9.89 -32.04 11.73
C ASN A 150 -8.63 -32.89 11.90
N CYS A 151 -7.64 -32.35 12.61
CA CYS A 151 -6.56 -33.16 13.12
C CYS A 151 -7.11 -34.28 14.03
N PRO A 152 -6.39 -35.41 14.16
CA PRO A 152 -6.81 -36.47 15.09
C PRO A 152 -7.06 -35.94 16.49
N ALA A 153 -8.15 -36.39 17.13
CA ALA A 153 -8.57 -35.89 18.45
C ALA A 153 -7.49 -36.07 19.55
N GLN A 154 -6.60 -37.04 19.36
CA GLN A 154 -5.52 -37.37 20.28
C GLN A 154 -4.18 -36.76 19.85
N CYS A 155 -4.20 -35.80 18.94
CA CYS A 155 -3.01 -35.07 18.52
C CYS A 155 -2.67 -33.93 19.49
N ASN A 156 -1.45 -33.93 20.02
CA ASN A 156 -0.90 -32.84 20.82
C ASN A 156 -0.33 -31.76 19.90
N GLY A 157 -1.17 -30.80 19.53
CA GLY A 157 -0.79 -29.62 18.75
C GLY A 157 -1.35 -29.63 17.34
N ALA A 158 -0.54 -29.20 16.36
CA ALA A 158 -0.91 -29.21 14.96
C ALA A 158 -0.53 -30.54 14.30
N CYS A 159 -1.39 -31.03 13.42
CA CYS A 159 -1.06 -32.09 12.47
C CYS A 159 -0.48 -31.50 11.18
N ASP A 160 0.16 -32.35 10.38
CA ASP A 160 0.67 -31.98 9.06
C ASP A 160 -0.48 -31.51 8.17
N ARG A 161 -0.27 -30.37 7.53
CA ARG A 161 -1.30 -29.71 6.75
C ARG A 161 -1.77 -30.52 5.54
N ASN A 162 -0.88 -31.29 4.91
CA ASN A 162 -1.13 -31.92 3.62
C ASN A 162 -1.75 -33.31 3.77
N ASN A 163 -1.46 -34.02 4.87
CA ASN A 163 -1.92 -35.40 5.06
C ASN A 163 -2.56 -35.69 6.43
N GLY A 164 -2.58 -34.72 7.36
CA GLY A 164 -3.20 -34.89 8.67
C GLY A 164 -2.37 -35.67 9.68
N ASP A 165 -1.13 -36.02 9.35
CA ASP A 165 -0.26 -36.78 10.24
C ASP A 165 0.06 -35.99 11.51
N CYS A 166 -0.13 -36.62 12.65
CA CYS A 166 0.22 -36.11 13.95
C CYS A 166 1.47 -36.80 14.52
N PRO A 167 2.62 -36.10 14.56
CA PRO A 167 3.86 -36.66 15.10
C PRO A 167 3.84 -36.75 16.64
N ASN A 168 2.98 -36.00 17.32
CA ASN A 168 2.90 -35.95 18.77
C ASN A 168 1.53 -36.43 19.24
N CYS A 169 1.36 -37.73 19.46
CA CYS A 169 0.12 -38.25 20.02
C CYS A 169 0.04 -38.09 21.55
N ASN A 170 -1.18 -38.07 22.08
CA ASN A 170 -1.43 -38.26 23.51
C ASN A 170 -0.85 -39.60 23.99
N ASN A 171 -0.54 -39.67 25.29
CA ASN A 171 -0.04 -40.88 25.91
C ASN A 171 -0.94 -42.07 25.54
N HIS A 172 -0.30 -43.20 25.21
CA HIS A 172 -0.91 -44.44 24.76
C HIS A 172 -1.37 -44.49 23.30
N PHE A 173 -1.40 -43.38 22.55
CA PHE A 173 -1.75 -43.41 21.12
C PHE A 173 -0.51 -43.49 20.22
N ALA A 174 -0.62 -44.21 19.11
CA ALA A 174 0.46 -44.41 18.14
C ALA A 174 0.37 -43.42 16.97
N SER A 175 1.52 -42.87 16.59
CA SER A 175 1.68 -42.09 15.36
C SER A 175 1.58 -42.97 14.11
N PRO A 176 1.26 -42.39 12.94
CA PRO A 176 1.07 -40.95 12.69
C PRO A 176 -0.37 -40.45 12.86
N ASP A 177 -1.39 -41.30 12.95
CA ASP A 177 -2.78 -40.86 12.95
C ASP A 177 -3.41 -40.73 14.35
N CYS A 178 -2.69 -41.13 15.41
CA CYS A 178 -3.17 -41.15 16.80
C CYS A 178 -4.51 -41.87 16.99
N THR A 179 -4.83 -42.86 16.15
CA THR A 179 -6.09 -43.61 16.23
C THR A 179 -5.97 -44.90 17.03
N SER A 180 -4.78 -45.52 17.02
CA SER A 180 -4.53 -46.80 17.66
C SER A 180 -3.80 -46.64 18.99
N ILE A 181 -4.15 -47.49 19.96
CA ILE A 181 -3.49 -47.53 21.27
C ILE A 181 -2.29 -48.47 21.18
N TYR A 182 -1.09 -48.05 21.57
CA TYR A 182 -0.01 -48.99 21.80
C TYR A 182 -0.22 -49.65 23.17
N THR A 183 -0.63 -50.92 23.18
CA THR A 183 -0.59 -51.71 24.41
C THR A 183 0.87 -51.93 24.78
N LYS A 184 1.37 -51.23 25.81
CA LYS A 184 2.56 -51.70 26.51
C LYS A 184 2.22 -53.06 27.11
N ASN A 185 2.57 -54.14 26.41
CA ASN A 185 2.76 -55.42 27.05
C ASN A 185 3.97 -55.23 27.98
N SER A 186 3.68 -54.88 29.23
CA SER A 186 4.66 -54.89 30.32
C SER A 186 5.09 -56.35 30.51
N PHE A 187 6.35 -56.65 30.21
CA PHE A 187 7.03 -57.85 30.69
C PHE A 187 7.38 -57.71 32.17
#